data_AF-E3MPQ0-F1
#
_entry.id   AF-E3MPQ0-F1
#
_cell.length_a   1.000
_cell.length_b   1.000
_cell.length_c   1.000
_cell.angle_alpha   90.00
_cell.angle_beta   90.00
_cell.angle_gamma   90.00
#
_symmetry.space_group_name_H-M   'P 1'
#
loop_
_entity.id
_entity.type
_entity.pdbx_description
1 polymer ?
#
loop_
_entity_poly.entity_id
_entity_poly.type
_entity_poly.pdbx_seq_one_letter_code
_entity_poly.pdbx_strand_id
1 'polypeptide(L)'
;MTTRPKLLFYETSKCVALYMDPNIRLQLYLRCPSFGTAHNNEAMKIRDLKVRPDNFEINGTIYSLGVITQYMDTPNPRSLVLDNAKGGIQEHVDIYGLPPRRTQNEAENVELDNGEIVSLRETIERMEQDDARRGIPGKPGNRIRIQRLNLKAEAYNMRINNTPPPFRHYLQLSISAGEQVKTERVVFDKNFGIAREYIEKMVFGISKIRVENLQIGGDKYLTDSDNRLGIEYGPPRHEPLFAYTPQTDSVKPLLSIRNLEVGVLKVTGILTNALASLRPILSQVPLRTLIAAPYQKTFPEDPIVNRAQFLQIDGVSPINVLSNRPHDRIHLGLTFKQTDDDLINLVNEWKKRKIRIGTYYSIRDRFDGLILTIFQTFRNIPGAKFGENEETRLTAFPECIIVPMGNDTELNVYRTEPIEVERDSYSSIVKIKWHPRGYATANEDT
;
A
#
# COMPACT_ATOMS: atom_id res chain seq x y z
N MET A 1 -37.49 9.78 -42.15
CA MET A 1 -36.51 10.79 -41.70
C MET A 1 -35.97 10.37 -40.36
N THR A 2 -34.73 9.89 -40.32
CA THR A 2 -34.01 9.64 -39.07
C THR A 2 -33.55 10.99 -38.51
N THR A 3 -34.19 11.45 -37.45
CA THR A 3 -33.76 12.63 -36.71
C THR A 3 -32.31 12.45 -36.27
N ARG A 4 -31.41 13.33 -36.71
CA ARG A 4 -30.02 13.34 -36.22
C ARG A 4 -30.04 13.46 -34.69
N PRO A 5 -29.32 12.59 -33.95
CA PRO A 5 -29.23 12.73 -32.50
C PRO A 5 -28.67 14.11 -32.17
N LYS A 6 -29.40 14.86 -31.34
CA LYS A 6 -29.01 16.20 -30.90
C LYS A 6 -27.79 16.05 -29.99
N LEU A 7 -26.66 16.63 -30.39
CA LEU A 7 -25.44 16.66 -29.57
C LEU A 7 -25.74 17.35 -28.23
N LEU A 8 -25.21 16.80 -27.14
CA LEU A 8 -25.27 17.44 -25.84
C LEU A 8 -24.59 18.81 -25.90
N PHE A 9 -25.26 19.83 -25.37
CA PHE A 9 -24.70 21.17 -25.25
C PHE A 9 -23.50 21.15 -24.28
N TYR A 10 -22.47 21.95 -24.53
CA TYR A 10 -21.21 21.90 -23.78
C TYR A 10 -21.37 22.05 -22.26
N GLU A 11 -22.23 22.96 -21.80
CA GLU A 11 -22.48 23.13 -20.36
C GLU A 11 -23.13 21.88 -19.73
N THR A 12 -23.98 21.19 -20.49
CA THR A 12 -24.56 19.91 -20.02
C THR A 12 -23.52 18.81 -19.97
N SER A 13 -22.57 18.75 -20.91
CA SER A 13 -21.52 17.72 -20.90
C SER A 13 -20.48 17.93 -19.80
N LYS A 14 -20.20 19.18 -19.39
CA LYS A 14 -19.42 19.47 -18.18
C LYS A 14 -20.07 18.91 -16.92
N CYS A 15 -21.35 19.22 -16.72
CA CYS A 15 -22.11 18.74 -15.56
C CYS A 15 -22.11 17.21 -15.52
N VAL A 16 -22.39 16.58 -16.67
CA VAL A 16 -22.31 15.12 -16.80
C VAL A 16 -20.91 14.61 -16.44
N ALA A 17 -19.84 15.18 -16.98
CA ALA A 17 -18.47 14.75 -16.66
C ALA A 17 -18.14 14.87 -15.16
N LEU A 18 -18.57 15.96 -14.50
CA LEU A 18 -18.27 16.23 -13.09
C LEU A 18 -18.91 15.25 -12.12
N TYR A 19 -20.11 14.74 -12.43
CA TYR A 19 -20.91 13.89 -11.54
C TYR A 19 -21.04 12.43 -12.00
N MET A 20 -20.56 12.10 -13.20
CA MET A 20 -20.55 10.73 -13.70
C MET A 20 -19.57 9.85 -12.91
N ASP A 21 -19.95 8.60 -12.70
CA ASP A 21 -19.06 7.59 -12.14
C ASP A 21 -17.73 7.55 -12.93
N PRO A 22 -16.56 7.54 -12.26
CA PRO A 22 -15.27 7.56 -12.93
C PRO A 22 -15.06 6.45 -13.96
N ASN A 23 -15.53 5.23 -13.67
CA ASN A 23 -15.34 4.09 -14.58
C ASN A 23 -16.21 4.25 -15.83
N ILE A 24 -17.47 4.69 -15.66
CA ILE A 24 -18.35 5.01 -16.79
C ILE A 24 -17.75 6.17 -17.62
N ARG A 25 -17.22 7.20 -16.95
CA ARG A 25 -16.62 8.37 -17.58
C ARG A 25 -15.40 8.00 -18.43
N LEU A 26 -14.55 7.12 -17.95
CA LEU A 26 -13.41 6.58 -18.70
C LEU A 26 -13.88 5.77 -19.92
N GLN A 27 -14.84 4.87 -19.72
CA GLN A 27 -15.41 4.07 -20.81
C GLN A 27 -16.09 4.92 -21.89
N LEU A 28 -16.71 6.05 -21.52
CA LEU A 28 -17.30 7.00 -22.46
C LEU A 28 -16.22 7.77 -23.22
N TYR A 29 -15.19 8.26 -22.53
CA TYR A 29 -14.06 8.95 -23.15
C TYR A 29 -13.40 8.11 -24.25
N LEU A 30 -13.23 6.80 -24.02
CA LEU A 30 -12.62 5.90 -25.00
C LEU A 30 -13.47 5.64 -26.25
N ARG A 31 -14.79 5.69 -26.12
CA ARG A 31 -15.72 5.41 -27.24
C ARG A 31 -16.18 6.66 -27.96
N CYS A 32 -16.08 7.82 -27.31
CA CYS A 32 -16.65 9.07 -27.81
C CYS A 32 -15.60 10.20 -27.74
N PRO A 33 -14.79 10.39 -28.80
CA PRO A 33 -13.78 11.45 -28.85
C PRO A 33 -14.34 12.86 -28.61
N SER A 34 -15.60 13.12 -28.99
CA SER A 34 -16.28 14.41 -28.75
C SER A 34 -16.49 14.72 -27.26
N PHE A 35 -16.44 13.72 -26.38
CA PHE A 35 -16.50 13.93 -24.94
C PHE A 35 -15.14 14.33 -24.34
N GLY A 36 -14.05 14.20 -25.10
CA GLY A 36 -12.69 14.46 -24.63
C GLY A 36 -12.50 15.86 -24.03
N THR A 37 -13.11 16.90 -24.60
CA THR A 37 -12.99 18.27 -24.07
C THR A 37 -13.60 18.40 -22.67
N ALA A 38 -14.82 17.89 -22.46
CA ALA A 38 -15.45 17.92 -21.15
C ALA A 38 -14.70 17.02 -20.15
N HIS A 39 -14.26 15.84 -20.60
CA HIS A 39 -13.47 14.91 -19.82
C HIS A 39 -12.15 15.50 -19.33
N ASN A 40 -11.45 16.27 -20.16
CA ASN A 40 -10.14 16.83 -19.81
C ASN A 40 -10.22 18.12 -18.99
N ASN A 41 -11.31 18.89 -19.12
CA ASN A 41 -11.48 20.15 -18.41
C ASN A 41 -12.03 19.98 -17.00
N GLU A 42 -12.92 19.01 -16.80
CA GLU A 42 -13.57 18.81 -15.50
C GLU A 42 -12.74 17.89 -14.61
N ALA A 43 -12.68 18.20 -13.31
CA ALA A 43 -12.00 17.33 -12.36
C ALA A 43 -12.68 15.95 -12.28
N MET A 44 -11.89 14.87 -12.22
CA MET A 44 -12.41 13.53 -11.94
C MET A 44 -12.39 13.29 -10.43
N LYS A 45 -13.55 12.96 -9.85
CA LYS A 45 -13.71 12.68 -8.42
C LYS A 45 -13.73 11.17 -8.20
N ILE A 46 -12.72 10.64 -7.51
CA ILE A 46 -12.62 9.24 -7.13
C ILE A 46 -12.78 9.15 -5.63
N ARG A 47 -13.63 8.24 -5.15
CA ARG A 47 -13.78 7.98 -3.72
C ARG A 47 -12.60 7.13 -3.25
N ASP A 48 -12.39 5.98 -3.89
CA ASP A 48 -11.35 5.03 -3.51
C ASP A 48 -10.46 4.73 -4.72
N LEU A 49 -9.18 5.10 -4.64
CA LEU A 49 -8.16 4.74 -5.60
C LEU A 49 -7.10 3.88 -4.92
N LYS A 50 -6.90 2.66 -5.38
CA LYS A 50 -5.78 1.82 -4.94
C LYS A 50 -4.81 1.62 -6.10
N VAL A 51 -3.56 1.94 -5.89
CA VAL A 51 -2.48 1.70 -6.85
C VAL A 51 -1.57 0.62 -6.30
N ARG A 52 -1.66 -0.57 -6.90
CA ARG A 52 -0.90 -1.76 -6.54
C ARG A 52 0.22 -2.00 -7.56
N PRO A 53 1.19 -2.88 -7.26
CA PRO A 53 2.25 -3.21 -8.22
C PRO A 53 1.72 -3.77 -9.55
N ASP A 54 0.64 -4.53 -9.49
CA ASP A 54 0.08 -5.38 -10.54
C ASP A 54 -1.24 -4.85 -11.13
N ASN A 55 -1.91 -3.93 -10.44
CA ASN A 55 -3.19 -3.38 -10.89
C ASN A 55 -3.47 -2.03 -10.23
N PHE A 56 -4.53 -1.36 -10.70
CA PHE A 56 -5.15 -0.28 -9.95
C PHE A 56 -6.65 -0.51 -9.83
N GLU A 57 -7.25 0.05 -8.80
CA GLU A 57 -8.67 -0.11 -8.49
C GLU A 57 -9.32 1.26 -8.27
N ILE A 58 -10.41 1.52 -9.00
CA ILE A 58 -11.18 2.77 -8.94
C ILE A 58 -12.60 2.43 -8.46
N ASN A 59 -12.95 2.88 -7.25
CA ASN A 59 -14.27 2.66 -6.64
C ASN A 59 -14.70 1.17 -6.69
N GLY A 60 -13.77 0.24 -6.47
CA GLY A 60 -14.02 -1.20 -6.50
C GLY A 60 -13.94 -1.86 -7.89
N THR A 61 -13.69 -1.09 -8.96
CA THR A 61 -13.40 -1.64 -10.29
C THR A 61 -11.90 -1.82 -10.47
N ILE A 62 -11.44 -3.04 -10.67
CA ILE A 62 -10.01 -3.39 -10.82
C ILE A 62 -9.64 -3.41 -12.29
N TYR A 63 -8.52 -2.76 -12.62
CA TYR A 63 -7.90 -2.76 -13.93
C TYR A 63 -6.54 -3.43 -13.83
N SER A 64 -6.36 -4.55 -14.50
CA SER A 64 -5.09 -5.28 -14.55
C SER A 64 -4.62 -5.47 -15.98
N LEU A 65 -3.30 -5.42 -16.16
CA LEU A 65 -2.65 -5.62 -17.45
C LEU A 65 -1.58 -6.68 -17.31
N GLY A 66 -1.66 -7.77 -18.06
CA GLY A 66 -0.61 -8.79 -18.03
C GLY A 66 -0.42 -9.50 -19.35
N VAL A 67 0.71 -10.18 -19.47
CA VAL A 67 1.04 -11.06 -20.59
C VAL A 67 0.57 -12.46 -20.25
N ILE A 68 -0.38 -12.96 -21.03
CA ILE A 68 -0.87 -14.33 -20.94
C ILE A 68 -0.25 -15.18 -22.04
N THR A 69 -0.01 -16.45 -21.74
CA THR A 69 0.52 -17.41 -22.72
C THR A 69 -0.59 -18.32 -23.22
N GLN A 70 -0.66 -18.56 -24.52
CA GLN A 70 -1.62 -19.48 -25.12
C GLN A 70 -0.91 -20.44 -26.08
N TYR A 71 -0.99 -21.74 -25.80
CA TYR A 71 -0.53 -22.79 -26.69
C TYR A 71 -1.43 -22.85 -27.93
N MET A 72 -0.81 -23.04 -29.09
CA MET A 72 -1.50 -22.94 -30.38
C MET A 72 -2.15 -24.27 -30.77
N ASP A 73 -1.42 -25.37 -30.58
CA ASP A 73 -1.82 -26.70 -31.05
C ASP A 73 -2.33 -27.62 -29.93
N THR A 74 -2.12 -27.24 -28.67
CA THR A 74 -2.50 -28.03 -27.49
C THR A 74 -3.17 -27.17 -26.43
N PRO A 75 -4.01 -27.76 -25.57
CA PRO A 75 -4.56 -27.05 -24.42
C PRO A 75 -3.46 -26.55 -23.49
N ASN A 76 -3.66 -25.36 -22.91
CA ASN A 76 -2.72 -24.80 -21.94
C ASN A 76 -2.52 -25.77 -20.77
N PRO A 77 -1.26 -25.99 -20.34
CA PRO A 77 -0.95 -26.69 -19.09
C PRO A 77 -1.70 -26.06 -17.91
N ARG A 78 -2.04 -26.88 -16.91
CA ARG A 78 -2.90 -26.45 -15.79
C ARG A 78 -2.30 -25.30 -14.98
N SER A 79 -0.98 -25.31 -14.74
CA SER A 79 -0.28 -24.18 -14.12
C SER A 79 -0.50 -22.88 -14.89
N LEU A 80 -0.41 -22.93 -16.22
CA LEU A 80 -0.60 -21.77 -17.09
C LEU A 80 -2.04 -21.28 -17.13
N VAL A 81 -3.03 -22.18 -17.13
CA VAL A 81 -4.45 -21.80 -16.99
C VAL A 81 -4.68 -21.00 -15.71
N LEU A 82 -4.09 -21.45 -14.59
CA LEU A 82 -4.20 -20.75 -13.31
C LEU A 82 -3.47 -19.40 -13.33
N ASP A 83 -2.31 -19.32 -13.98
CA ASP A 83 -1.52 -18.09 -14.05
C ASP A 83 -2.20 -17.03 -14.94
N ASN A 84 -2.72 -17.44 -16.10
CA ASN A 84 -3.51 -16.56 -16.96
C ASN A 84 -4.80 -16.07 -16.28
N ALA A 85 -5.46 -16.93 -15.49
CA ALA A 85 -6.65 -16.54 -14.72
C ALA A 85 -6.33 -15.52 -13.62
N LYS A 86 -5.09 -15.50 -13.12
CA LYS A 86 -4.58 -14.50 -12.17
C LYS A 86 -4.05 -13.23 -12.83
N GLY A 87 -4.22 -13.09 -14.15
CA GLY A 87 -3.80 -11.92 -14.91
C GLY A 87 -2.52 -12.12 -15.72
N GLY A 88 -1.84 -13.27 -15.61
CA GLY A 88 -0.60 -13.54 -16.34
C GLY A 88 0.61 -12.79 -15.78
N ILE A 89 1.66 -12.68 -16.60
CA ILE A 89 2.94 -12.07 -16.25
C ILE A 89 2.81 -10.54 -16.28
N GLN A 90 3.18 -9.86 -15.19
CA GLN A 90 3.00 -8.41 -15.01
C GLN A 90 4.25 -7.60 -15.37
N GLU A 91 5.15 -8.16 -16.17
CA GLU A 91 6.44 -7.60 -16.51
C GLU A 91 6.78 -7.82 -17.98
N HIS A 92 7.80 -7.10 -18.45
CA HIS A 92 8.28 -7.31 -19.80
C HIS A 92 9.01 -8.64 -19.91
N VAL A 93 8.55 -9.47 -20.84
CA VAL A 93 9.15 -10.75 -21.17
C VAL A 93 9.52 -10.84 -22.65
N ASP A 94 10.46 -11.73 -22.95
CA ASP A 94 10.82 -12.12 -24.30
C ASP A 94 9.77 -13.08 -24.91
N ILE A 95 10.05 -13.56 -26.13
CA ILE A 95 9.17 -14.49 -26.84
C ILE A 95 8.95 -15.82 -26.11
N TYR A 96 9.83 -16.19 -25.18
CA TYR A 96 9.73 -17.41 -24.37
C TYR A 96 8.98 -17.20 -23.06
N GLY A 97 8.60 -15.95 -22.74
CA GLY A 97 7.97 -15.61 -21.46
C GLY A 97 9.00 -15.47 -20.33
N LEU A 98 10.26 -15.22 -20.66
CA LEU A 98 11.37 -15.04 -19.72
C LEU A 98 11.79 -13.57 -19.62
N PRO A 99 12.46 -13.16 -18.54
CA PRO A 99 13.05 -11.83 -18.45
C PRO A 99 14.04 -11.57 -19.60
N PRO A 100 14.17 -10.32 -20.08
CA PRO A 100 15.12 -9.96 -21.13
C PRO A 100 16.56 -10.39 -20.82
N ARG A 101 17.37 -10.57 -21.87
CA ARG A 101 18.82 -10.84 -21.75
C ARG A 101 19.50 -9.78 -20.88
N ARG A 102 20.42 -10.20 -20.01
CA ARG A 102 21.09 -9.29 -19.05
C ARG A 102 22.23 -8.52 -19.70
N THR A 103 22.92 -9.14 -20.65
CA THR A 103 24.06 -8.55 -21.34
C THR A 103 23.90 -8.62 -22.86
N GLN A 104 24.76 -7.92 -23.60
CA GLN A 104 24.83 -8.06 -25.06
C GLN A 104 25.63 -9.28 -25.51
N ASN A 105 26.33 -9.95 -24.59
CA ASN A 105 27.15 -11.11 -24.90
C ASN A 105 26.29 -12.38 -24.84
N GLU A 106 26.07 -12.99 -26.00
CA GLU A 106 25.22 -14.18 -26.08
C GLU A 106 25.81 -15.39 -25.34
N ALA A 107 27.13 -15.57 -25.32
CA ALA A 107 27.76 -16.67 -24.62
C ALA A 107 27.55 -16.57 -23.10
N GLU A 108 27.69 -15.36 -22.55
CA GLU A 108 27.43 -15.07 -21.13
C GLU A 108 25.94 -15.28 -20.79
N ASN A 109 25.03 -14.82 -21.65
CA ASN A 109 23.60 -15.04 -21.44
C ASN A 109 23.22 -16.53 -21.49
N VAL A 110 23.85 -17.33 -22.36
CA VAL A 110 23.65 -18.79 -22.41
C VAL A 110 24.18 -19.46 -21.15
N GLU A 111 25.33 -19.03 -20.63
CA GLU A 111 25.87 -19.52 -19.35
C GLU A 111 24.91 -19.22 -18.18
N LEU A 112 24.38 -17.99 -18.11
CA LEU A 112 23.38 -17.59 -17.12
C LEU A 112 22.10 -18.43 -17.22
N ASP A 113 21.60 -18.67 -18.43
CA ASP A 113 20.42 -19.50 -18.66
C ASP A 113 20.63 -20.95 -18.27
N ASN A 114 21.80 -21.51 -18.58
CA ASN A 114 22.18 -22.84 -18.13
C ASN A 114 22.20 -22.92 -16.60
N GLY A 115 22.74 -21.90 -15.92
CA GLY A 115 22.70 -21.78 -14.47
C GLY A 115 21.27 -21.76 -13.91
N GLU A 116 20.36 -21.02 -14.54
CA GLU A 116 18.94 -21.00 -14.17
C GLU A 116 18.28 -22.37 -14.36
N ILE A 117 18.56 -23.07 -15.46
CA ILE A 117 18.06 -24.44 -15.69
C ILE A 117 18.54 -25.38 -14.58
N VAL A 118 19.83 -25.37 -14.25
CA VAL A 118 20.39 -26.20 -13.17
C VAL A 118 19.67 -25.93 -11.85
N SER A 119 19.52 -24.65 -11.47
CA SER A 119 18.81 -24.26 -10.24
C SER A 119 17.34 -24.73 -10.21
N LEU A 120 16.64 -24.63 -11.34
CA LEU A 120 15.26 -25.10 -11.48
C LEU A 120 15.18 -26.63 -11.33
N ARG A 121 16.10 -27.36 -11.96
CA ARG A 121 16.15 -28.83 -11.90
C ARG A 121 16.44 -29.33 -10.49
N GLU A 122 17.44 -28.76 -9.81
CA GLU A 122 17.72 -29.07 -8.41
C GLU A 122 16.52 -28.79 -7.50
N THR A 123 15.78 -27.70 -7.74
CA THR A 123 14.58 -27.36 -6.98
C THR A 123 13.47 -28.38 -7.20
N ILE A 124 13.26 -28.83 -8.44
CA ILE A 124 12.29 -29.88 -8.76
C ILE A 124 12.67 -31.18 -8.06
N GLU A 125 13.93 -31.62 -8.15
CA GLU A 125 14.41 -32.84 -7.51
C GLU A 125 14.23 -32.81 -5.99
N ARG A 126 14.56 -31.69 -5.33
CA ARG A 126 14.31 -31.52 -3.89
C ARG A 126 12.83 -31.67 -3.55
N MET A 127 11.95 -31.08 -4.36
CA MET A 127 10.50 -31.18 -4.14
C MET A 127 9.99 -32.61 -4.33
N GLU A 128 10.46 -33.32 -5.35
CA GLU A 128 10.09 -34.70 -5.63
C GLU A 128 10.59 -35.66 -4.54
N GLN A 129 11.82 -35.46 -4.04
CA GLN A 129 12.37 -36.22 -2.91
C GLN A 129 11.58 -35.97 -1.62
N ASP A 130 11.22 -34.72 -1.33
CA ASP A 130 10.40 -34.36 -0.17
C ASP A 130 9.01 -35.01 -0.25
N ASP A 131 8.42 -35.06 -1.44
CA ASP A 131 7.13 -35.72 -1.67
C ASP A 131 7.24 -37.24 -1.49
N ALA A 132 8.32 -37.86 -1.99
CA ALA A 132 8.58 -39.29 -1.83
C ALA A 132 8.82 -39.69 -0.35
N ARG A 133 9.55 -38.87 0.43
CA ARG A 133 9.84 -39.12 1.85
C ARG A 133 8.59 -39.15 2.74
N ARG A 134 7.52 -38.45 2.36
CA ARG A 134 6.35 -38.21 3.22
C ARG A 134 5.28 -39.30 3.14
N GLY A 135 5.36 -40.24 2.19
CA GLY A 135 4.43 -41.39 2.10
C GLY A 135 2.95 -41.06 1.85
N ILE A 136 2.62 -39.78 1.66
CA ILE A 136 1.33 -39.21 1.26
C ILE A 136 1.57 -38.56 -0.11
N PRO A 137 0.61 -38.50 -1.05
CA PRO A 137 0.80 -37.87 -2.38
C PRO A 137 1.15 -36.37 -2.29
N GLY A 138 2.43 -36.09 -2.02
CA GLY A 138 3.09 -34.79 -1.92
C GLY A 138 2.44 -33.77 -0.98
N LYS A 139 3.10 -32.63 -0.81
CA LYS A 139 2.40 -31.44 -0.26
C LYS A 139 1.32 -31.00 -1.26
N PRO A 140 0.08 -30.70 -0.82
CA PRO A 140 -0.94 -30.14 -1.71
C PRO A 140 -0.41 -28.93 -2.48
N GLY A 141 -0.55 -28.97 -3.81
CA GLY A 141 -0.06 -27.91 -4.72
C GLY A 141 1.32 -28.14 -5.33
N ASN A 142 2.13 -29.09 -4.83
CA ASN A 142 3.47 -29.34 -5.37
C ASN A 142 3.47 -29.74 -6.84
N ARG A 143 2.51 -30.56 -7.29
CA ARG A 143 2.38 -30.96 -8.71
C ARG A 143 2.27 -29.76 -9.66
N ILE A 144 1.49 -28.74 -9.28
CA ILE A 144 1.32 -27.52 -10.09
C ILE A 144 2.60 -26.68 -10.07
N ARG A 145 3.27 -26.61 -8.91
CA ARG A 145 4.54 -25.89 -8.78
C ARG A 145 5.66 -26.54 -9.57
N ILE A 146 5.79 -27.88 -9.53
CA ILE A 146 6.73 -28.65 -10.35
C ILE A 146 6.43 -28.45 -11.83
N GLN A 147 5.15 -28.53 -12.25
CA GLN A 147 4.77 -28.23 -13.64
C GLN A 147 5.20 -26.82 -14.06
N ARG A 148 5.01 -25.80 -13.21
CA ARG A 148 5.44 -24.42 -13.49
C ARG A 148 6.97 -24.32 -13.64
N LEU A 149 7.74 -24.98 -12.77
CA LEU A 149 9.21 -24.99 -12.85
C LEU A 149 9.70 -25.71 -14.12
N ASN A 150 9.08 -26.83 -14.49
CA ASN A 150 9.39 -27.56 -15.72
C ASN A 150 9.16 -26.70 -16.96
N LEU A 151 8.00 -26.03 -17.07
CA LEU A 151 7.71 -25.13 -18.18
C LEU A 151 8.71 -23.97 -18.26
N LYS A 152 9.15 -23.45 -17.11
CA LYS A 152 10.19 -22.40 -17.08
C LYS A 152 11.54 -22.93 -17.56
N ALA A 153 11.94 -24.14 -17.17
CA ALA A 153 13.17 -24.78 -17.66
C ALA A 153 13.10 -25.08 -19.17
N GLU A 154 11.93 -25.51 -19.67
CA GLU A 154 11.68 -25.68 -21.11
C GLU A 154 11.81 -24.35 -21.87
N ALA A 155 11.29 -23.25 -21.32
CA ALA A 155 11.45 -21.93 -21.89
C ALA A 155 12.92 -21.52 -22.03
N TYR A 156 13.76 -21.77 -21.01
CA TYR A 156 15.20 -21.52 -21.09
C TYR A 156 15.88 -22.42 -22.12
N ASN A 157 15.53 -23.70 -22.18
CA ASN A 157 16.05 -24.61 -23.21
C ASN A 157 15.72 -24.12 -24.62
N MET A 158 14.48 -23.64 -24.85
CA MET A 158 14.11 -23.08 -26.15
C MET A 158 14.91 -21.82 -26.47
N ARG A 159 15.12 -20.95 -25.47
CA ARG A 159 15.92 -19.74 -25.63
C ARG A 159 17.38 -20.02 -25.97
N ILE A 160 18.03 -20.97 -25.29
CA ILE A 160 19.42 -21.36 -25.57
C ILE A 160 19.56 -21.95 -26.98
N ASN A 161 18.60 -22.77 -27.41
CA ASN A 161 18.64 -23.44 -28.71
C ASN A 161 18.04 -22.61 -29.85
N ASN A 162 17.53 -21.41 -29.55
CA ASN A 162 16.81 -20.54 -30.49
C ASN A 162 15.64 -21.26 -31.20
N THR A 163 14.93 -22.14 -30.51
CA THR A 163 13.80 -22.88 -31.09
C THR A 163 12.49 -22.10 -30.89
N PRO A 164 11.65 -21.92 -31.93
CA PRO A 164 10.39 -21.20 -31.77
C PRO A 164 9.47 -21.86 -30.72
N PRO A 165 8.84 -21.06 -29.82
CA PRO A 165 7.95 -21.61 -28.81
C PRO A 165 6.64 -22.13 -29.42
N PRO A 166 6.03 -23.19 -28.86
CA PRO A 166 4.74 -23.75 -29.31
C PRO A 166 3.52 -22.92 -28.84
N PHE A 167 3.76 -21.70 -28.36
CA PHE A 167 2.77 -20.82 -27.79
C PHE A 167 2.98 -19.38 -28.22
N ARG A 168 1.94 -18.57 -28.07
CA ARG A 168 1.97 -17.13 -28.31
C ARG A 168 1.58 -16.36 -27.06
N HIS A 169 2.21 -15.20 -26.90
CA HIS A 169 1.87 -14.25 -25.85
C HIS A 169 0.82 -13.26 -26.32
N TYR A 170 -0.13 -12.96 -25.43
CA TYR A 170 -1.12 -11.91 -25.62
C TYR A 170 -1.06 -10.95 -24.44
N LEU A 171 -1.12 -9.67 -24.74
CA LEU A 171 -1.39 -8.67 -23.74
C LEU A 171 -2.88 -8.69 -23.42
N GLN A 172 -3.23 -8.88 -22.15
CA GLN A 172 -4.60 -8.90 -21.67
C GLN A 172 -4.84 -7.73 -20.72
N LEU A 173 -5.77 -6.86 -21.09
CA LEU A 173 -6.41 -5.91 -20.17
C LEU A 173 -7.64 -6.59 -19.57
N SER A 174 -7.73 -6.65 -18.25
CA SER A 174 -8.90 -7.15 -17.54
C SER A 174 -9.51 -6.02 -16.70
N ILE A 175 -10.81 -5.82 -16.82
CA ILE A 175 -11.59 -4.85 -16.05
C ILE A 175 -12.63 -5.65 -15.28
N SER A 176 -12.51 -5.71 -13.96
CA SER A 176 -13.45 -6.44 -13.11
C SER A 176 -14.19 -5.53 -12.14
N ALA A 177 -15.50 -5.72 -12.05
CA ALA A 177 -16.38 -5.01 -11.13
C ALA A 177 -17.31 -6.04 -10.47
N GLY A 178 -17.00 -6.43 -9.23
CA GLY A 178 -17.67 -7.57 -8.59
C GLY A 178 -17.44 -8.86 -9.39
N GLU A 179 -18.52 -9.54 -9.77
CA GLU A 179 -18.46 -10.78 -10.57
C GLU A 179 -18.30 -10.53 -12.08
N GLN A 180 -18.51 -9.28 -12.54
CA GLN A 180 -18.39 -8.96 -13.95
C GLN A 180 -16.93 -8.77 -14.32
N VAL A 181 -16.45 -9.54 -15.30
CA VAL A 181 -15.10 -9.43 -15.84
C VAL A 181 -15.17 -9.19 -17.34
N LYS A 182 -14.64 -8.06 -17.79
CA LYS A 182 -14.43 -7.76 -19.20
C LYS A 182 -12.95 -7.90 -19.52
N THR A 183 -12.63 -8.62 -20.58
CA THR A 183 -11.24 -8.81 -21.05
C THR A 183 -11.09 -8.34 -22.49
N GLU A 184 -9.97 -7.69 -22.75
CA GLU A 184 -9.52 -7.29 -24.09
C GLU A 184 -8.12 -7.86 -24.30
N ARG A 185 -7.88 -8.46 -25.47
CA ARG A 185 -6.61 -9.13 -25.79
C ARG A 185 -6.06 -8.61 -27.11
N VAL A 186 -4.77 -8.34 -27.11
CA VAL A 186 -4.01 -8.05 -28.33
C VAL A 186 -2.77 -8.91 -28.34
N VAL A 187 -2.27 -9.26 -29.53
CA VAL A 187 -1.00 -9.95 -29.67
C VAL A 187 0.09 -9.15 -28.96
N PHE A 188 0.90 -9.81 -28.14
CA PHE A 188 2.04 -9.17 -27.51
C PHE A 188 3.22 -9.11 -28.49
N ASP A 189 3.36 -7.97 -29.17
CA ASP A 189 4.41 -7.69 -30.17
C ASP A 189 5.35 -6.55 -29.75
N LYS A 190 5.12 -5.96 -28.57
CA LYS A 190 5.77 -4.73 -28.09
C LYS A 190 6.20 -4.84 -26.63
N ASN A 191 7.01 -3.88 -26.19
CA ASN A 191 7.43 -3.76 -24.80
C ASN A 191 6.22 -3.56 -23.86
N PHE A 192 6.15 -4.36 -22.79
CA PHE A 192 5.07 -4.31 -21.79
C PHE A 192 4.94 -2.93 -21.12
N GLY A 193 6.06 -2.26 -20.88
CA GLY A 193 6.09 -0.91 -20.32
C GLY A 193 5.35 0.12 -21.18
N ILE A 194 5.44 0.03 -22.51
CA ILE A 194 4.72 0.92 -23.42
C ILE A 194 3.20 0.72 -23.28
N ALA A 195 2.76 -0.53 -23.18
CA ALA A 195 1.35 -0.83 -23.01
C ALA A 195 0.81 -0.36 -21.66
N ARG A 196 1.60 -0.55 -20.59
CA ARG A 196 1.29 -0.04 -19.25
C ARG A 196 1.17 1.47 -19.25
N GLU A 197 2.17 2.18 -19.78
CA GLU A 197 2.16 3.65 -19.89
C GLU A 197 0.97 4.15 -20.72
N TYR A 198 0.61 3.45 -21.79
CA TYR A 198 -0.57 3.79 -22.58
C TYR A 198 -1.85 3.71 -21.74
N ILE A 199 -2.06 2.63 -20.99
CA ILE A 199 -3.24 2.46 -20.13
C ILE A 199 -3.24 3.47 -18.98
N GLU A 200 -2.08 3.71 -18.35
CA GLU A 200 -1.96 4.70 -17.30
C GLU A 200 -2.28 6.11 -17.82
N LYS A 201 -1.78 6.48 -18.99
CA LYS A 201 -2.11 7.77 -19.64
C LYS A 201 -3.58 7.84 -20.06
N MET A 202 -4.14 6.74 -20.51
CA MET A 202 -5.55 6.63 -20.87
C MET A 202 -6.46 6.89 -19.68
N VAL A 203 -6.09 6.38 -18.50
CA VAL A 203 -6.92 6.45 -17.28
C VAL A 203 -6.64 7.72 -16.48
N PHE A 204 -5.38 8.11 -16.39
CA PHE A 204 -4.90 9.15 -15.48
C PHE A 204 -4.30 10.36 -16.18
N GLY A 205 -4.30 10.41 -17.52
CA GLY A 205 -3.85 11.56 -18.31
C GLY A 205 -4.74 12.80 -18.24
N ILE A 206 -5.73 12.81 -17.34
CA ILE A 206 -6.64 13.92 -17.08
C ILE A 206 -5.90 15.03 -16.31
N SER A 207 -6.30 16.28 -16.55
CA SER A 207 -5.64 17.45 -15.96
C SER A 207 -5.75 17.50 -14.43
N LYS A 208 -6.91 17.13 -13.87
CA LYS A 208 -7.19 17.25 -12.43
C LYS A 208 -7.95 16.05 -11.89
N ILE A 209 -7.40 15.43 -10.84
CA ILE A 209 -8.02 14.31 -10.12
C ILE A 209 -8.12 14.66 -8.64
N ARG A 210 -9.30 14.40 -8.07
CA ARG A 210 -9.56 14.50 -6.63
C ARG A 210 -9.84 13.10 -6.12
N VAL A 211 -9.03 12.64 -5.18
CA VAL A 211 -9.16 11.33 -4.56
C VAL A 211 -9.48 11.50 -3.08
N GLU A 212 -10.60 10.92 -2.63
CA GLU A 212 -10.91 10.94 -1.21
C GLU A 212 -9.98 10.01 -0.43
N ASN A 213 -9.83 8.76 -0.87
CA ASN A 213 -8.96 7.75 -0.25
C ASN A 213 -8.00 7.18 -1.29
N LEU A 214 -6.71 7.53 -1.18
CA LEU A 214 -5.63 7.00 -2.00
C LEU A 214 -4.84 5.95 -1.23
N GLN A 215 -4.76 4.72 -1.74
CA GLN A 215 -3.85 3.69 -1.26
C GLN A 215 -2.72 3.45 -2.27
N ILE A 216 -1.47 3.46 -1.80
CA ILE A 216 -0.29 3.09 -2.59
C ILE A 216 0.38 1.87 -1.95
N GLY A 217 0.55 0.81 -2.74
CA GLY A 217 1.14 -0.46 -2.31
C GLY A 217 0.13 -1.61 -2.35
N GLY A 218 0.48 -2.73 -1.70
CA GLY A 218 -0.38 -3.92 -1.65
C GLY A 218 -1.57 -3.76 -0.70
N ASP A 219 -2.45 -4.76 -0.65
CA ASP A 219 -3.61 -4.78 0.27
C ASP A 219 -3.22 -4.98 1.74
N LYS A 220 -2.01 -5.49 1.98
CA LYS A 220 -1.41 -5.66 3.30
C LYS A 220 -0.19 -4.76 3.42
N TYR A 221 0.12 -4.34 4.65
CA TYR A 221 1.38 -3.68 4.96
C TYR A 221 2.56 -4.61 4.67
N LEU A 222 3.66 -4.06 4.18
CA LEU A 222 4.97 -4.72 4.27
C LEU A 222 5.34 -4.77 5.76
N THR A 223 5.21 -5.92 6.43
CA THR A 223 5.54 -6.01 7.86
C THR A 223 6.93 -6.59 8.11
N ASP A 224 7.57 -6.18 9.20
CA ASP A 224 8.85 -6.77 9.64
C ASP A 224 8.75 -8.27 9.99
N SER A 225 7.54 -8.79 10.23
CA SER A 225 7.30 -10.23 10.36
C SER A 225 7.39 -10.97 9.03
N ASP A 226 7.02 -10.34 7.91
CA ASP A 226 7.39 -10.82 6.57
C ASP A 226 8.92 -10.73 6.38
N ASN A 227 9.60 -9.80 7.07
CA ASN A 227 11.06 -9.63 7.03
C ASN A 227 11.86 -10.72 7.78
N ARG A 228 11.31 -11.41 8.78
CA ARG A 228 11.95 -12.60 9.40
C ARG A 228 11.96 -13.83 8.47
N LEU A 229 11.09 -13.82 7.46
CA LEU A 229 11.06 -14.79 6.37
C LEU A 229 11.71 -14.25 5.10
N GLY A 230 12.43 -13.11 5.17
CA GLY A 230 13.24 -12.57 4.09
C GLY A 230 12.50 -11.55 3.22
N ILE A 231 13.06 -10.35 3.15
CA ILE A 231 12.86 -9.37 2.07
C ILE A 231 13.16 -9.99 0.67
N GLU A 232 13.75 -11.20 0.64
CA GLU A 232 14.25 -11.91 -0.54
C GLU A 232 13.27 -12.85 -1.27
N TYR A 233 12.04 -13.08 -0.80
CA TYR A 233 11.19 -14.16 -1.37
C TYR A 233 10.00 -13.70 -2.22
N GLY A 234 9.76 -12.39 -2.33
CA GLY A 234 8.91 -11.86 -3.41
C GLY A 234 9.76 -11.65 -4.67
N PRO A 235 9.23 -11.87 -5.89
CA PRO A 235 9.95 -11.47 -7.09
C PRO A 235 10.34 -9.98 -6.97
N PRO A 236 11.56 -9.59 -7.38
CA PRO A 236 12.00 -8.20 -7.35
C PRO A 236 10.93 -7.31 -7.99
N ARG A 237 10.54 -6.25 -7.29
CA ARG A 237 9.63 -5.26 -7.86
C ARG A 237 10.47 -4.30 -8.69
N HIS A 238 10.37 -4.44 -10.02
CA HIS A 238 11.12 -3.63 -10.96
C HIS A 238 10.73 -2.14 -10.93
N GLU A 239 9.52 -1.82 -10.49
CA GLU A 239 9.05 -0.45 -10.30
C GLU A 239 9.60 0.14 -8.98
N PRO A 240 10.44 1.18 -9.01
CA PRO A 240 11.05 1.75 -7.80
C PRO A 240 10.04 2.22 -6.75
N LEU A 241 8.86 2.67 -7.18
CA LEU A 241 7.76 3.06 -6.29
C LEU A 241 7.38 1.93 -5.32
N PHE A 242 7.35 0.69 -5.80
CA PHE A 242 6.89 -0.46 -5.04
C PHE A 242 8.03 -1.29 -4.45
N ALA A 243 9.29 -0.85 -4.61
CA ALA A 243 10.46 -1.51 -4.06
C ALA A 243 10.36 -1.69 -2.54
N TYR A 244 11.03 -2.74 -2.03
CA TYR A 244 11.07 -3.06 -0.60
C TYR A 244 12.06 -2.21 0.20
N THR A 245 12.81 -1.34 -0.48
CA THR A 245 13.78 -0.41 0.11
C THR A 245 13.55 1.00 -0.44
N PRO A 246 14.04 2.04 0.25
CA PRO A 246 14.04 3.41 -0.27
C PRO A 246 14.78 3.51 -1.60
N GLN A 247 14.16 4.16 -2.58
CA GLN A 247 14.60 4.30 -3.97
C GLN A 247 14.27 5.71 -4.51
N THR A 248 14.31 6.74 -3.65
CA THR A 248 13.75 8.08 -3.94
C THR A 248 14.19 8.69 -5.26
N ASP A 249 15.44 8.47 -5.66
CA ASP A 249 16.04 9.09 -6.86
C ASP A 249 15.60 8.43 -8.17
N SER A 250 15.15 7.17 -8.11
CA SER A 250 14.70 6.40 -9.27
C SER A 250 13.18 6.36 -9.40
N VAL A 251 12.44 6.88 -8.42
CA VAL A 251 10.98 6.93 -8.43
C VAL A 251 10.46 8.00 -9.39
N LYS A 252 9.60 7.58 -10.32
CA LYS A 252 8.86 8.47 -11.23
C LYS A 252 7.55 8.97 -10.60
N PRO A 253 6.97 10.08 -11.11
CA PRO A 253 5.64 10.54 -10.69
C PRO A 253 4.57 9.45 -10.79
N LEU A 254 3.69 9.40 -9.80
CA LEU A 254 2.64 8.38 -9.70
C LEU A 254 1.56 8.64 -10.75
N LEU A 255 1.43 7.74 -11.73
CA LEU A 255 0.42 7.82 -12.78
C LEU A 255 0.62 9.10 -13.62
N SER A 256 0.10 9.16 -14.85
CA SER A 256 0.29 10.34 -15.72
C SER A 256 -0.51 11.58 -15.30
N ILE A 257 -0.72 11.78 -13.99
CA ILE A 257 -1.57 12.81 -13.39
C ILE A 257 -0.80 14.14 -13.33
N ARG A 258 -1.48 15.24 -13.65
CA ARG A 258 -0.88 16.59 -13.56
C ARG A 258 -1.16 17.31 -12.24
N ASN A 259 -2.36 17.13 -11.69
CA ASN A 259 -2.78 17.78 -10.45
C ASN A 259 -3.66 16.82 -9.64
N LEU A 260 -3.17 16.43 -8.47
CA LEU A 260 -3.77 15.45 -7.59
C LEU A 260 -4.11 16.09 -6.24
N GLU A 261 -5.39 16.17 -5.90
CA GLU A 261 -5.83 16.47 -4.54
C GLU A 261 -6.17 15.16 -3.83
N VAL A 262 -5.64 14.94 -2.61
CA VAL A 262 -5.86 13.72 -1.83
C VAL A 262 -6.40 14.08 -0.45
N GLY A 263 -7.50 13.44 -0.04
CA GLY A 263 -8.02 13.55 1.32
C GLY A 263 -7.21 12.70 2.30
N VAL A 264 -7.30 11.38 2.13
CA VAL A 264 -6.62 10.36 2.94
C VAL A 264 -5.58 9.65 2.09
N LEU A 265 -4.33 9.64 2.53
CA LEU A 265 -3.26 8.86 1.91
C LEU A 265 -2.91 7.68 2.82
N LYS A 266 -3.04 6.46 2.29
CA LYS A 266 -2.59 5.22 2.93
C LYS A 266 -1.44 4.61 2.15
N VAL A 267 -0.29 4.44 2.78
CA VAL A 267 0.86 3.78 2.18
C VAL A 267 1.14 2.48 2.91
N THR A 268 0.99 1.36 2.20
CA THR A 268 1.28 0.02 2.73
C THR A 268 2.68 -0.46 2.36
N GLY A 269 3.35 0.24 1.42
CA GLY A 269 4.74 0.03 1.03
C GLY A 269 5.74 0.97 1.74
N ILE A 270 6.84 1.28 1.07
CA ILE A 270 7.85 2.23 1.56
C ILE A 270 7.35 3.67 1.39
N LEU A 271 7.08 4.35 2.52
CA LEU A 271 6.53 5.72 2.52
C LEU A 271 7.38 6.71 1.74
N THR A 272 8.71 6.67 1.88
CA THR A 272 9.61 7.61 1.17
C THR A 272 9.49 7.50 -0.35
N ASN A 273 9.29 6.30 -0.89
CA ASN A 273 9.09 6.09 -2.32
C ASN A 273 7.75 6.69 -2.77
N ALA A 274 6.67 6.43 -2.02
CA ALA A 274 5.37 7.02 -2.31
C ALA A 274 5.40 8.55 -2.26
N LEU A 275 6.07 9.14 -1.27
CA LEU A 275 6.24 10.59 -1.16
C LEU A 275 7.02 11.18 -2.34
N ALA A 276 8.12 10.54 -2.75
CA ALA A 276 8.90 10.95 -3.92
C ALA A 276 8.04 10.95 -5.20
N SER A 277 7.19 9.93 -5.36
CA SER A 277 6.27 9.79 -6.50
C SER A 277 5.13 10.82 -6.50
N LEU A 278 4.64 11.20 -5.33
CA LEU A 278 3.54 12.16 -5.19
C LEU A 278 3.99 13.61 -5.24
N ARG A 279 5.22 13.92 -4.78
CA ARG A 279 5.75 15.29 -4.68
C ARG A 279 5.54 16.16 -5.94
N PRO A 280 5.77 15.69 -7.18
CA PRO A 280 5.60 16.51 -8.37
C PRO A 280 4.13 16.79 -8.75
N ILE A 281 3.17 16.02 -8.23
CA ILE A 281 1.78 16.04 -8.70
C ILE A 281 0.77 16.40 -7.61
N LEU A 282 1.14 16.26 -6.34
CA LEU A 282 0.27 16.49 -5.20
C LEU A 282 0.02 17.99 -5.03
N SER A 283 -1.24 18.36 -4.87
CA SER A 283 -1.64 19.73 -4.61
C SER A 283 -1.04 20.26 -3.31
N GLN A 284 -0.98 21.58 -3.16
CA GLN A 284 -0.54 22.21 -1.90
C GLN A 284 -1.54 22.06 -0.75
N VAL A 285 -2.74 21.52 -0.98
CA VAL A 285 -3.72 21.29 0.07
C VAL A 285 -3.20 20.18 0.99
N PRO A 286 -3.11 20.42 2.31
CA PRO A 286 -2.66 19.39 3.23
C PRO A 286 -3.58 18.18 3.24
N LEU A 287 -2.99 17.00 3.41
CA LEU A 287 -3.74 15.75 3.61
C LEU A 287 -4.59 15.87 4.88
N ARG A 288 -5.86 15.43 4.81
CA ARG A 288 -6.70 15.26 6.01
C ARG A 288 -6.12 14.16 6.90
N THR A 289 -5.64 13.08 6.29
CA THR A 289 -5.06 11.96 7.02
C THR A 289 -3.92 11.31 6.23
N LEU A 290 -2.82 11.02 6.91
CA LEU A 290 -1.75 10.15 6.41
C LEU A 290 -1.69 8.88 7.27
N ILE A 291 -1.75 7.72 6.63
CA ILE A 291 -1.63 6.40 7.26
C ILE A 291 -0.44 5.69 6.64
N ALA A 292 0.57 5.32 7.43
CA ALA A 292 1.72 4.59 6.91
C ALA A 292 2.41 3.75 7.98
N ALA A 293 3.14 2.73 7.54
CA ALA A 293 4.06 1.98 8.39
C ALA A 293 5.45 2.63 8.41
N PRO A 294 6.17 2.56 9.53
CA PRO A 294 7.60 2.90 9.58
C PRO A 294 8.42 1.88 8.79
N TYR A 295 9.59 2.30 8.31
CA TYR A 295 10.59 1.42 7.71
C TYR A 295 11.82 1.38 8.61
N GLN A 296 12.28 0.17 8.99
CA GLN A 296 13.39 -0.01 9.92
C GLN A 296 13.23 0.79 11.22
N LYS A 297 12.00 0.82 11.78
CA LYS A 297 11.61 1.58 12.99
C LYS A 297 11.77 3.11 12.88
N THR A 298 12.03 3.65 11.69
CA THR A 298 12.11 5.09 11.44
C THR A 298 10.91 5.59 10.65
N PHE A 299 10.59 6.87 10.82
CA PHE A 299 9.54 7.55 10.06
C PHE A 299 10.13 8.80 9.39
N PRO A 300 9.90 9.04 8.10
CA PRO A 300 10.57 10.11 7.38
C PRO A 300 10.13 11.51 7.86
N GLU A 301 11.07 12.44 7.94
CA GLU A 301 10.78 13.87 8.06
C GLU A 301 10.59 14.47 6.67
N ASP A 302 9.34 14.69 6.29
CA ASP A 302 8.98 15.22 4.97
C ASP A 302 7.90 16.31 5.09
N PRO A 303 7.95 17.38 4.29
CA PRO A 303 6.92 18.44 4.32
C PRO A 303 5.49 17.94 4.11
N ILE A 304 5.27 16.92 3.27
CA ILE A 304 3.95 16.33 3.03
C ILE A 304 3.45 15.64 4.31
N VAL A 305 4.32 14.90 4.98
CA VAL A 305 4.04 14.24 6.27
C VAL A 305 3.72 15.28 7.33
N ASN A 306 4.58 16.27 7.49
CA ASN A 306 4.51 17.29 8.55
C ASN A 306 3.30 18.23 8.40
N ARG A 307 2.76 18.38 7.19
CA ARG A 307 1.57 19.20 6.94
C ARG A 307 0.27 18.43 7.09
N ALA A 308 0.29 17.09 7.09
CA ALA A 308 -0.92 16.30 7.26
C ALA A 308 -1.64 16.66 8.58
N GLN A 309 -2.96 16.79 8.55
CA GLN A 309 -3.75 17.21 9.72
C GLN A 309 -3.82 16.12 10.80
N PHE A 310 -3.84 14.86 10.37
CA PHE A 310 -3.84 13.70 11.24
C PHE A 310 -2.84 12.66 10.73
N LEU A 311 -2.00 12.17 11.64
CA LEU A 311 -1.00 11.15 11.34
C LEU A 311 -1.34 9.85 12.07
N GLN A 312 -1.52 8.78 11.29
CA GLN A 312 -1.70 7.43 11.80
C GLN A 312 -0.51 6.54 11.39
N ILE A 313 0.05 5.86 12.37
CA ILE A 313 1.18 4.94 12.23
C ILE A 313 0.66 3.51 12.38
N ASP A 314 0.62 2.78 11.27
CA ASP A 314 0.16 1.40 11.21
C ASP A 314 1.37 0.47 11.05
N GLY A 315 2.07 0.23 12.15
CA GLY A 315 3.23 -0.65 12.20
C GLY A 315 4.12 -0.40 13.42
N VAL A 316 5.19 -1.18 13.54
CA VAL A 316 6.07 -1.17 14.72
C VAL A 316 6.95 0.07 14.72
N SER A 317 6.58 1.08 15.50
CA SER A 317 7.39 2.29 15.74
C SER A 317 7.54 2.56 17.24
N PRO A 318 8.77 2.80 17.72
CA PRO A 318 8.99 3.42 19.02
C PRO A 318 8.35 4.82 19.06
N ILE A 319 7.50 5.08 20.04
CA ILE A 319 6.71 6.31 20.13
C ILE A 319 7.59 7.58 20.27
N ASN A 320 8.77 7.45 20.86
CA ASN A 320 9.75 8.53 20.98
C ASN A 320 10.33 9.00 19.64
N VAL A 321 10.35 8.17 18.58
CA VAL A 321 10.75 8.60 17.23
C VAL A 321 9.78 9.65 16.66
N LEU A 322 8.58 9.74 17.23
CA LEU A 322 7.55 10.69 16.83
C LEU A 322 7.54 11.95 17.70
N SER A 323 8.31 12.01 18.79
CA SER A 323 8.25 13.08 19.80
C SER A 323 8.45 14.49 19.22
N ASN A 324 9.16 14.58 18.10
CA ASN A 324 9.54 15.84 17.46
C ASN A 324 8.58 16.31 16.37
N ARG A 325 7.48 15.60 16.15
CA ARG A 325 6.53 15.89 15.08
C ARG A 325 5.69 17.12 15.37
N PRO A 326 5.36 17.93 14.34
CA PRO A 326 4.55 19.14 14.51
C PRO A 326 3.04 18.85 14.69
N HIS A 327 2.63 17.58 14.65
CA HIS A 327 1.23 17.17 14.71
C HIS A 327 0.67 17.32 16.12
N ASP A 328 -0.49 17.96 16.24
CA ASP A 328 -1.25 17.98 17.49
C ASP A 328 -1.84 16.60 17.83
N ARG A 329 -1.98 15.72 16.84
CA ARG A 329 -2.65 14.42 16.99
C ARG A 329 -1.89 13.35 16.21
N ILE A 330 -1.43 12.33 16.93
CA ILE A 330 -0.81 11.13 16.36
C ILE A 330 -1.50 9.89 16.91
N HIS A 331 -1.82 8.94 16.03
CA HIS A 331 -2.41 7.66 16.38
C HIS A 331 -1.49 6.51 16.00
N LEU A 332 -1.21 5.62 16.94
CA LEU A 332 -0.47 4.38 16.72
C LEU A 332 -1.50 3.25 16.61
N GLY A 333 -1.81 2.84 15.37
CA GLY A 333 -2.88 1.90 15.09
C GLY A 333 -2.50 0.44 15.30
N LEU A 334 -1.28 0.00 14.97
CA LEU A 334 -0.87 -1.39 15.19
C LEU A 334 0.36 -1.40 16.08
N THR A 335 0.15 -1.70 17.36
CA THR A 335 1.19 -1.55 18.38
C THR A 335 1.87 -2.87 18.66
N PHE A 336 3.20 -2.82 18.59
CA PHE A 336 4.05 -3.70 19.38
C PHE A 336 4.22 -3.06 20.76
N LYS A 337 4.53 -3.86 21.79
CA LYS A 337 4.80 -3.39 23.15
C LYS A 337 5.84 -2.26 23.12
N GLN A 338 5.43 -1.05 23.50
CA GLN A 338 6.37 0.06 23.73
C GLN A 338 7.26 -0.32 24.91
N THR A 339 8.56 -0.04 24.82
CA THR A 339 9.44 -0.23 25.98
C THR A 339 9.26 0.90 26.97
N ASP A 340 9.65 0.66 28.23
CA ASP A 340 9.60 1.71 29.25
C ASP A 340 10.45 2.92 28.84
N ASP A 341 11.60 2.67 28.23
CA ASP A 341 12.50 3.69 27.70
C ASP A 341 11.84 4.52 26.60
N ASP A 342 11.05 3.93 25.70
CA ASP A 342 10.36 4.67 24.64
C ASP A 342 9.36 5.69 25.22
N LEU A 343 8.61 5.29 26.25
CA LEU A 343 7.63 6.16 26.92
C LEU A 343 8.33 7.25 27.76
N ILE A 344 9.36 6.88 28.52
CA ILE A 344 10.13 7.83 29.34
C ILE A 344 10.85 8.86 28.45
N ASN A 345 11.45 8.42 27.34
CA ASN A 345 12.11 9.31 26.39
C ASN A 345 11.12 10.29 25.74
N LEU A 346 9.90 9.85 25.41
CA LEU A 346 8.84 10.74 24.93
C LEU A 346 8.55 11.87 25.93
N VAL A 347 8.33 11.51 27.20
CA VAL A 347 8.08 12.47 28.29
C VAL A 347 9.24 13.45 28.45
N ASN A 348 10.47 12.94 28.46
CA ASN A 348 11.67 13.76 28.60
C ASN A 348 11.85 14.74 27.44
N GLU A 349 11.58 14.31 26.20
CA GLU A 349 11.62 15.21 25.04
C GLU A 349 10.51 16.27 25.10
N TRP A 350 9.30 15.89 25.51
CA TRP A 350 8.21 16.86 25.64
C TRP A 350 8.44 17.88 26.75
N LYS A 351 9.09 17.51 27.87
CA LYS A 351 9.48 18.46 28.94
C LYS A 351 10.44 19.55 28.46
N LYS A 352 11.25 19.27 27.43
CA LYS A 352 12.21 20.24 26.85
C LYS A 352 11.55 21.23 25.89
N ARG A 353 10.26 21.05 25.57
CA ARG A 353 9.58 21.73 24.46
C ARG A 353 8.37 22.50 24.93
N LYS A 354 8.00 23.53 24.16
CA LYS A 354 6.70 24.19 24.31
C LYS A 354 5.66 23.41 23.50
N ILE A 355 4.95 22.51 24.18
CA ILE A 355 3.86 21.72 23.59
C ILE A 355 2.54 22.49 23.71
N ARG A 356 1.72 22.44 22.66
CA ARG A 356 0.39 23.07 22.66
C ARG A 356 -0.55 22.28 23.57
N ILE A 357 -1.34 22.97 24.38
CA ILE A 357 -2.41 22.33 25.16
C ILE A 357 -3.38 21.60 24.21
N GLY A 358 -3.71 20.37 24.55
CA GLY A 358 -4.56 19.50 23.76
C GLY A 358 -3.81 18.62 22.75
N THR A 359 -2.49 18.76 22.59
CA THR A 359 -1.69 17.81 21.83
C THR A 359 -1.76 16.42 22.48
N TYR A 360 -2.03 15.37 21.71
CA TYR A 360 -2.08 14.01 22.25
C TYR A 360 -1.62 12.94 21.28
N TYR A 361 -1.01 11.91 21.86
CA TYR A 361 -0.76 10.64 21.18
C TYR A 361 -1.79 9.62 21.66
N SER A 362 -2.25 8.79 20.74
CA SER A 362 -3.20 7.71 21.00
C SER A 362 -2.60 6.39 20.54
N ILE A 363 -2.82 5.34 21.32
CA ILE A 363 -2.23 4.02 21.12
C ILE A 363 -3.38 3.02 21.12
N ARG A 364 -3.64 2.37 19.98
CA ARG A 364 -4.65 1.31 19.87
C ARG A 364 -4.07 0.01 20.39
N ASP A 365 -4.75 -0.63 21.32
CA ASP A 365 -4.41 -1.97 21.79
C ASP A 365 -5.65 -2.84 21.93
N ARG A 366 -5.49 -4.16 21.78
CA ARG A 366 -6.54 -5.15 22.01
C ARG A 366 -6.37 -5.92 23.31
N PHE A 367 -5.24 -5.75 23.99
CA PHE A 367 -4.88 -6.51 25.17
C PHE A 367 -4.71 -5.60 26.38
N ASP A 368 -5.54 -5.80 27.41
CA ASP A 368 -5.48 -5.03 28.66
C ASP A 368 -4.08 -5.08 29.32
N GLY A 369 -3.34 -6.18 29.16
CA GLY A 369 -1.99 -6.32 29.72
C GLY A 369 -0.98 -5.29 29.21
N LEU A 370 -1.09 -4.86 27.94
CA LEU A 370 -0.23 -3.81 27.38
C LEU A 370 -0.62 -2.43 27.90
N ILE A 371 -1.92 -2.17 28.04
CA ILE A 371 -2.45 -0.94 28.64
C ILE A 371 -1.95 -0.81 30.09
N LEU A 372 -2.05 -1.88 30.87
CA LEU A 372 -1.54 -1.92 32.25
C LEU A 372 -0.04 -1.65 32.31
N THR A 373 0.74 -2.20 31.37
CA THR A 373 2.18 -1.92 31.31
C THR A 373 2.43 -0.43 31.10
N ILE A 374 1.75 0.20 30.13
CA ILE A 374 1.88 1.64 29.87
C ILE A 374 1.55 2.45 31.14
N PHE A 375 0.44 2.15 31.81
CA PHE A 375 0.04 2.84 33.04
C PHE A 375 1.08 2.68 34.15
N GLN A 376 1.64 1.48 34.34
CA GLN A 376 2.71 1.22 35.31
C GLN A 376 3.96 2.05 34.99
N THR A 377 4.39 2.10 33.73
CA THR A 377 5.53 2.91 33.30
C THR A 377 5.33 4.38 33.66
N PHE A 378 4.16 4.95 33.33
CA PHE A 378 3.87 6.36 33.65
C PHE A 378 3.72 6.62 35.15
N ARG A 379 3.16 5.67 35.91
CA ARG A 379 3.02 5.79 37.38
C ARG A 379 4.37 5.85 38.08
N ASN A 380 5.40 5.22 37.52
CA ASN A 380 6.75 5.22 38.06
C ASN A 380 7.54 6.52 37.75
N ILE A 381 6.97 7.46 36.99
CA ILE A 381 7.62 8.74 36.71
C ILE A 381 7.58 9.62 37.98
N PRO A 382 8.69 10.28 38.36
CA PRO A 382 8.73 11.11 39.56
C PRO A 382 7.64 12.19 39.59
N GLY A 383 6.87 12.21 40.68
CA GLY A 383 5.76 13.13 40.91
C GLY A 383 4.46 12.76 40.20
N ALA A 384 4.41 11.63 39.48
CA ALA A 384 3.18 11.13 38.91
C ALA A 384 2.18 10.74 40.00
N LYS A 385 0.89 11.01 39.75
CA LYS A 385 -0.21 10.66 40.64
C LYS A 385 -1.27 9.86 39.90
N PHE A 386 -2.02 9.06 40.66
CA PHE A 386 -3.21 8.40 40.18
C PHE A 386 -4.43 9.29 40.46
N GLY A 387 -5.40 9.31 39.56
CA GLY A 387 -6.59 10.13 39.69
C GLY A 387 -7.59 9.90 38.58
N GLU A 388 -8.45 10.89 38.36
CA GLU A 388 -9.48 10.89 37.33
C GLU A 388 -9.45 12.20 36.54
N ASN A 389 -9.79 12.14 35.26
CA ASN A 389 -9.87 13.34 34.42
C ASN A 389 -11.30 13.56 33.89
N GLU A 390 -11.58 14.78 33.45
CA GLU A 390 -12.90 15.16 32.94
C GLU A 390 -13.36 14.39 31.70
N GLU A 391 -12.45 13.80 30.90
CA GLU A 391 -12.82 13.04 29.70
C GLU A 391 -13.32 11.63 30.01
N THR A 392 -12.82 11.00 31.08
CA THR A 392 -13.10 9.58 31.36
C THR A 392 -13.80 9.31 32.67
N ARG A 393 -13.92 10.28 33.59
CA ARG A 393 -14.53 10.09 34.92
C ARG A 393 -15.97 9.52 34.91
N LEU A 394 -16.72 9.70 33.82
CA LEU A 394 -18.08 9.16 33.65
C LEU A 394 -18.15 7.94 32.71
N THR A 395 -17.01 7.31 32.42
CA THR A 395 -16.91 6.14 31.54
C THR A 395 -16.60 4.88 32.36
N ALA A 396 -16.58 3.71 31.71
CA ALA A 396 -16.16 2.46 32.33
C ALA A 396 -14.65 2.42 32.70
N PHE A 397 -13.87 3.44 32.31
CA PHE A 397 -12.43 3.51 32.52
C PHE A 397 -12.02 4.87 33.11
N PRO A 398 -12.45 5.22 34.34
CA PRO A 398 -12.20 6.53 34.94
C PRO A 398 -10.72 6.81 35.24
N GLU A 399 -9.89 5.77 35.26
CA GLU A 399 -8.50 5.84 35.72
C GLU A 399 -7.63 6.73 34.83
N CYS A 400 -6.84 7.59 35.48
CA CYS A 400 -5.89 8.48 34.84
C CYS A 400 -4.58 8.52 35.63
N ILE A 401 -3.45 8.48 34.92
CA ILE A 401 -2.14 8.84 35.48
C ILE A 401 -1.84 10.29 35.11
N ILE A 402 -1.52 11.10 36.12
CA ILE A 402 -1.25 12.53 36.01
C ILE A 402 0.25 12.73 36.21
N VAL A 403 0.96 13.16 35.17
CA VAL A 403 2.41 13.41 35.25
C VAL A 403 2.68 14.92 35.18
N PRO A 404 3.38 15.51 36.17
CA PRO A 404 3.71 16.93 36.14
C PRO A 404 4.74 17.22 35.03
N MET A 405 4.40 18.17 34.15
CA MET A 405 5.24 18.56 33.01
C MET A 405 5.85 19.96 33.15
N GLY A 406 5.52 20.67 34.23
CA GLY A 406 5.98 22.01 34.54
C GLY A 406 5.15 22.61 35.66
N ASN A 407 5.23 23.94 35.83
CA ASN A 407 4.43 24.63 36.83
C ASN A 407 2.95 24.68 36.47
N ASP A 408 2.63 24.81 35.18
CA ASP A 408 1.27 25.11 34.70
C ASP A 408 0.68 24.04 33.77
N THR A 409 1.40 22.93 33.55
CA THR A 409 0.99 21.87 32.62
C THR A 409 1.21 20.48 33.19
N GLU A 410 0.35 19.56 32.76
CA GLU A 410 0.39 18.15 33.12
C GLU A 410 0.14 17.27 31.89
N LEU A 411 0.57 16.01 31.98
CA LEU A 411 0.30 14.98 31.00
C LEU A 411 -0.67 13.97 31.62
N ASN A 412 -1.81 13.77 30.96
CA ASN A 412 -2.82 12.83 31.42
C ASN A 412 -2.77 11.58 30.53
N VAL A 413 -2.62 10.43 31.18
CA VAL A 413 -2.59 9.12 30.52
C VAL A 413 -3.82 8.34 30.96
N TYR A 414 -4.72 8.08 30.02
CA TYR A 414 -6.03 7.50 30.33
C TYR A 414 -6.53 6.61 29.18
N ARG A 415 -7.49 5.74 29.49
CA ARG A 415 -8.09 4.80 28.53
C ARG A 415 -9.42 5.35 28.03
N THR A 416 -9.66 5.24 26.72
CA THR A 416 -10.95 5.57 26.11
C THR A 416 -11.44 4.45 25.21
N GLU A 417 -12.75 4.41 24.99
CA GLU A 417 -13.33 3.66 23.88
C GLU A 417 -12.88 4.26 22.52
N PRO A 418 -12.82 3.45 21.45
CA PRO A 418 -12.48 3.93 20.11
C PRO A 418 -13.50 4.92 19.55
N ILE A 419 -13.02 6.03 18.98
CA ILE A 419 -13.88 6.98 18.25
C ILE A 419 -14.06 6.50 16.79
N GLU A 420 -15.04 7.00 16.03
CA GLU A 420 -15.34 6.59 14.65
C GLU A 420 -14.12 6.55 13.70
N VAL A 421 -13.15 7.44 13.88
CA VAL A 421 -11.92 7.53 13.08
C VAL A 421 -10.92 6.41 13.40
N GLU A 422 -11.08 5.74 14.54
CA GLU A 422 -10.16 4.73 15.11
C GLU A 422 -10.79 3.32 15.15
N ARG A 423 -11.98 3.13 14.55
CA ARG A 423 -12.85 1.96 14.73
C ARG A 423 -12.18 0.61 14.41
N ASP A 424 -11.96 -0.16 15.47
CA ASP A 424 -12.06 -1.62 15.53
C ASP A 424 -12.84 -1.95 16.82
N SER A 425 -13.94 -2.70 16.71
CA SER A 425 -14.91 -2.96 17.79
C SER A 425 -14.35 -3.73 18.99
N TYR A 426 -13.12 -4.23 18.90
CA TYR A 426 -12.45 -5.02 19.94
C TYR A 426 -11.18 -4.35 20.49
N SER A 427 -10.99 -3.06 20.23
CA SER A 427 -9.80 -2.32 20.68
C SER A 427 -10.13 -1.30 21.75
N SER A 428 -9.19 -1.06 22.67
CA SER A 428 -9.18 0.07 23.58
C SER A 428 -8.06 1.03 23.19
N ILE A 429 -8.22 2.29 23.54
CA ILE A 429 -7.27 3.33 23.17
C ILE A 429 -6.68 3.92 24.44
N VAL A 430 -5.35 3.95 24.52
CA VAL A 430 -4.65 4.74 25.53
C VAL A 430 -4.33 6.09 24.92
N LYS A 431 -4.77 7.17 25.58
CA LYS A 431 -4.42 8.53 25.21
C LYS A 431 -3.38 9.07 26.19
N ILE A 432 -2.38 9.74 25.64
CA ILE A 432 -1.32 10.45 26.34
C ILE A 432 -1.45 11.91 25.90
N LYS A 433 -2.10 12.75 26.72
CA LYS A 433 -2.55 14.08 26.31
C LYS A 433 -2.02 15.20 27.20
N TRP A 434 -1.59 16.28 26.56
CA TRP A 434 -1.08 17.48 27.22
C TRP A 434 -2.22 18.40 27.67
N HIS A 435 -2.26 18.73 28.96
CA HIS A 435 -3.30 19.53 29.59
C HIS A 435 -2.74 20.67 30.44
N PRO A 436 -3.55 21.72 30.74
CA PRO A 436 -3.23 22.65 31.80
C PRO A 436 -3.24 21.91 33.15
N ARG A 437 -2.43 22.37 34.10
CA ARG A 437 -2.37 21.78 35.43
C ARG A 437 -3.73 21.86 36.15
N GLY A 438 -4.11 20.79 36.83
CA GLY A 438 -5.39 20.68 37.54
C GLY A 438 -6.56 20.30 36.64
N TYR A 439 -6.30 19.82 35.42
CA TYR A 439 -7.35 19.27 34.56
C TYR A 439 -7.84 17.92 35.07
N ALA A 440 -6.94 17.12 35.63
CA ALA A 440 -7.27 15.90 36.35
C ALA A 440 -7.19 16.13 37.87
N THR A 441 -8.05 15.42 38.60
CA THR A 441 -8.08 15.43 40.05
C THR A 441 -7.32 14.21 40.54
N ALA A 442 -6.23 14.43 41.29
CA ALA A 442 -5.50 13.34 41.93
C ALA A 442 -6.34 12.76 43.06
N ASN A 443 -6.38 11.43 43.17
CA ASN A 443 -6.99 10.79 44.34
C ASN A 443 -6.09 11.09 45.54
N GLU A 444 -6.71 11.44 46.68
CA GLU A 444 -5.98 11.48 47.95
C GLU A 444 -5.47 10.07 48.26
N ASP A 445 -4.20 9.97 48.65
CA ASP A 445 -3.39 8.74 48.64
C ASP A 445 -4.14 7.51 49.21
N THR A 446 -4.15 6.41 48.45
CA THR A 446 -4.32 5.03 48.96
C THR A 446 -3.05 4.24 48.76
#